data_AF-A0A1H3H5P2-F1
#
_entry.id   AF-A0A1H3H5P2-F1
#
_cell.length_a   1.000
_cell.length_b   1.000
_cell.length_c   1.000
_cell.angle_alpha   90.00
_cell.angle_beta   90.00
_cell.angle_gamma   90.00
#
_symmetry.space_group_name_H-M   'P 1'
#
loop_
_entity.id
_entity.type
_entity.pdbx_description
1 polymer ?
#
loop_
_entity_poly.entity_id
_entity_poly.type
_entity_poly.pdbx_seq_one_letter_code
_entity_poly.pdbx_strand_id
1 'polypeptide(L)'
;MTEPRTTGATVAATKKRPLWPWLLLAALIAALVLWWIIAEFTGDEDPNLDPGAETAIEETTGATEDVEGADSTDAAATTSPAVPTMAGLGVIMVGDLDVLTPNVDLTTSVGEPVEANTVQVQAVVADEAFFVGPEAGQTIMVRLQPFAGSDDPESPFEVETGDRVSFTGTLQQIDEEFLADLQLYDPAQQLEAGDSYVQATDITLAQ
;
A
#
# COMPACT_ATOMS: atom_id res chain seq x y z
N MET A 1 10.84 80.18 -42.59
CA MET A 1 10.30 80.13 -41.22
C MET A 1 8.81 79.87 -41.37
N THR A 2 8.21 78.74 -40.97
CA THR A 2 8.57 77.76 -39.95
C THR A 2 7.70 76.52 -40.23
N GLU A 3 8.27 75.31 -40.31
CA GLU A 3 7.49 74.06 -40.37
C GLU A 3 7.21 73.57 -38.93
N PRO A 4 5.97 73.18 -38.58
CA PRO A 4 5.72 72.42 -37.36
C PRO A 4 5.86 70.91 -37.62
N ARG A 5 6.80 70.30 -36.88
CA ARG A 5 6.88 68.86 -36.62
C ARG A 5 5.70 68.42 -35.74
N THR A 6 5.11 67.27 -36.02
CA THR A 6 4.32 66.48 -35.07
C THR A 6 4.27 65.03 -35.57
N THR A 7 5.15 64.18 -35.05
CA THR A 7 4.92 63.19 -33.97
C THR A 7 4.21 61.95 -34.49
N GLY A 8 5.01 60.97 -34.91
CA GLY A 8 4.53 59.63 -35.27
C GLY A 8 4.17 58.85 -34.00
N ALA A 9 2.90 58.50 -33.86
CA ALA A 9 2.42 57.53 -32.89
C ALA A 9 2.66 56.12 -33.46
N THR A 10 3.65 55.41 -32.93
CA THR A 10 3.82 53.98 -33.19
C THR A 10 2.81 53.19 -32.38
N VAL A 11 1.81 52.62 -33.05
CA VAL A 11 0.86 51.67 -32.47
C VAL A 11 1.58 50.33 -32.26
N ALA A 12 1.71 49.90 -31.01
CA ALA A 12 2.27 48.60 -30.67
C ALA A 12 1.30 47.49 -31.12
N ALA A 13 1.75 46.63 -32.04
CA ALA A 13 0.98 45.48 -32.51
C ALA A 13 0.92 44.39 -31.43
N THR A 14 -0.27 44.10 -30.91
CA THR A 14 -0.51 43.02 -29.94
C THR A 14 -0.41 41.66 -30.63
N LYS A 15 0.62 40.88 -30.30
CA LYS A 15 0.84 39.54 -30.85
C LYS A 15 -0.25 38.59 -30.34
N LYS A 16 -1.22 38.24 -31.18
CA LYS A 16 -2.25 37.23 -30.89
C LYS A 16 -1.56 35.92 -30.51
N ARG A 17 -1.74 35.47 -29.27
CA ARG A 17 -1.30 34.13 -28.85
C ARG A 17 -2.07 33.10 -29.70
N PRO A 18 -1.39 32.14 -30.33
CA PRO A 18 -2.07 31.11 -31.10
C PRO A 18 -3.01 30.35 -30.15
N LEU A 19 -4.29 30.27 -30.49
CA LEU A 19 -5.33 29.55 -29.75
C LEU A 19 -5.25 28.02 -29.95
N TRP A 20 -4.36 27.57 -30.83
CA TRP A 20 -4.16 26.18 -31.19
C TRP A 20 -3.84 25.22 -30.02
N PRO A 21 -2.96 25.55 -29.04
CA PRO A 21 -2.70 24.65 -27.92
C PRO A 21 -3.93 24.49 -27.01
N TRP A 22 -4.79 25.50 -26.92
CA TRP A 22 -6.03 25.41 -26.14
C TRP A 22 -7.06 24.49 -26.77
N LEU A 23 -7.15 24.47 -28.11
CA LEU A 23 -8.02 23.54 -28.82
C LEU A 23 -7.53 22.08 -28.69
N LEU A 24 -6.22 21.86 -28.73
CA LEU A 24 -5.63 20.53 -28.51
C LEU A 24 -5.89 20.03 -27.08
N LEU A 25 -5.71 20.90 -26.09
CA LEU A 25 -5.98 20.55 -24.69
C LEU A 25 -7.47 20.22 -24.47
N ALA A 26 -8.39 21.02 -25.03
CA ALA A 26 -9.81 20.76 -24.94
C ALA A 26 -10.22 19.44 -25.60
N ALA A 27 -9.61 19.10 -26.75
CA ALA A 27 -9.86 17.83 -27.43
C ALA A 27 -9.34 16.62 -26.61
N LEU A 28 -8.17 16.75 -25.97
CA LEU A 28 -7.61 15.70 -25.12
C LEU A 28 -8.49 15.43 -23.90
N ILE A 29 -8.95 16.49 -23.22
CA ILE A 29 -9.85 16.36 -22.06
C ILE A 29 -11.17 15.69 -22.49
N ALA A 30 -11.74 16.09 -23.62
CA ALA A 30 -12.96 15.47 -24.13
C ALA A 30 -12.79 13.97 -24.43
N ALA A 31 -11.63 13.56 -24.97
CA ALA A 31 -11.34 12.15 -25.22
C ALA A 31 -11.23 11.32 -23.92
N LEU A 32 -10.59 11.87 -22.89
CA LEU A 32 -10.48 11.22 -21.57
C LEU A 32 -11.85 11.05 -20.90
N VAL A 33 -12.69 12.09 -20.93
CA VAL A 33 -14.05 12.02 -20.39
C VAL A 33 -14.89 11.00 -21.15
N LEU A 34 -14.79 10.97 -22.48
CA LEU A 34 -15.51 9.99 -23.30
C LEU A 34 -15.06 8.55 -23.01
N TRP A 35 -13.76 8.33 -22.83
CA TRP A 35 -13.21 7.02 -22.49
C TRP A 35 -13.70 6.54 -21.12
N TRP A 36 -13.73 7.42 -20.12
CA TRP A 36 -14.24 7.11 -18.78
C TRP A 36 -15.72 6.71 -18.80
N ILE A 37 -16.56 7.43 -19.56
CA ILE A 37 -18.00 7.10 -19.71
C ILE A 37 -18.22 5.73 -20.38
N ILE A 38 -17.38 5.35 -21.34
CA ILE A 38 -17.48 4.04 -22.01
C ILE A 38 -17.07 2.91 -21.06
N ALA A 39 -16.05 3.12 -20.22
CA ALA A 39 -15.60 2.12 -19.25
C ALA A 39 -16.72 1.78 -18.25
N GLU A 40 -17.45 2.78 -17.76
CA GLU A 40 -18.52 2.58 -16.78
C GLU A 40 -19.73 1.79 -17.32
N PHE A 41 -19.97 1.83 -18.64
CA PHE A 41 -21.15 1.21 -19.26
C PHE A 41 -20.89 -0.18 -19.85
N THR A 42 -19.64 -0.68 -19.84
CA THR A 42 -19.27 -1.96 -20.49
C THR A 42 -18.92 -3.07 -19.49
N GLY A 43 -19.40 -2.95 -18.24
CA GLY A 43 -19.03 -3.83 -17.12
C GLY A 43 -20.12 -4.76 -16.58
N ASP A 44 -21.17 -5.07 -17.33
CA ASP A 44 -22.28 -5.94 -16.87
C ASP A 44 -22.64 -6.97 -17.94
N GLU A 45 -21.78 -7.97 -18.10
CA GLU A 45 -22.15 -9.26 -18.67
C GLU A 45 -21.61 -10.35 -17.75
N ASP A 46 -22.37 -10.65 -16.69
CA ASP A 46 -22.23 -11.85 -15.87
C ASP A 46 -22.78 -13.06 -16.64
N PRO A 47 -21.96 -14.00 -17.15
CA PRO A 47 -22.45 -15.34 -17.46
C PRO A 47 -22.62 -16.11 -16.15
N ASN A 48 -23.77 -15.91 -15.52
CA ASN A 48 -24.33 -16.84 -14.54
C ASN A 48 -24.52 -18.21 -15.22
N LEU A 49 -23.54 -19.09 -15.07
CA LEU A 49 -23.60 -20.50 -15.49
C LEU A 49 -23.13 -21.42 -14.36
N ASP A 50 -24.14 -21.81 -13.61
CA ASP A 50 -24.50 -23.19 -13.24
C ASP A 50 -24.10 -23.71 -11.83
N PRO A 51 -25.09 -24.21 -11.07
CA PRO A 51 -24.94 -24.76 -9.73
C PRO A 51 -24.65 -26.27 -9.73
N GLY A 52 -23.83 -26.70 -8.76
CA GLY A 52 -23.95 -28.04 -8.19
C GLY A 52 -22.68 -28.88 -8.24
N ALA A 53 -22.17 -29.24 -7.07
CA ALA A 53 -21.79 -30.61 -6.75
C ALA A 53 -21.59 -30.75 -5.25
N GLU A 54 -22.47 -31.55 -4.66
CA GLU A 54 -22.44 -32.07 -3.31
C GLU A 54 -21.19 -32.97 -3.11
N THR A 55 -20.47 -32.84 -2.00
CA THR A 55 -19.59 -33.90 -1.45
C THR A 55 -19.38 -33.61 0.05
N ALA A 56 -20.24 -34.13 0.92
CA ALA A 56 -20.11 -35.41 1.63
C ALA A 56 -18.99 -35.45 2.69
N ILE A 57 -19.40 -35.19 3.95
CA ILE A 57 -19.08 -35.87 5.23
C ILE A 57 -17.69 -36.52 5.40
N GLU A 58 -16.93 -36.06 6.40
CA GLU A 58 -16.19 -36.97 7.29
C GLU A 58 -16.33 -36.51 8.75
N GLU A 59 -17.09 -37.32 9.51
CA GLU A 59 -17.29 -37.26 10.94
C GLU A 59 -16.18 -38.09 11.60
N THR A 60 -15.22 -37.47 12.28
CA THR A 60 -14.26 -38.19 13.13
C THR A 60 -14.61 -37.98 14.60
N THR A 61 -15.35 -38.94 15.13
CA THR A 61 -15.58 -39.15 16.56
C THR A 61 -14.32 -39.77 17.17
N GLY A 62 -13.59 -39.01 17.98
CA GLY A 62 -12.40 -39.43 18.72
C GLY A 62 -12.65 -39.42 20.23
N ALA A 63 -12.44 -40.56 20.86
CA ALA A 63 -12.83 -40.93 22.21
C ALA A 63 -12.27 -40.06 23.35
N THR A 64 -13.12 -39.94 24.38
CA THR A 64 -12.80 -39.62 25.77
C THR A 64 -11.87 -40.67 26.40
N GLU A 65 -10.76 -40.22 27.01
CA GLU A 65 -10.09 -40.94 28.08
C GLU A 65 -9.79 -39.97 29.24
N ASP A 66 -10.52 -40.19 30.33
CA ASP A 66 -10.26 -39.69 31.68
C ASP A 66 -8.91 -40.21 32.19
N VAL A 67 -8.00 -39.31 32.58
CA VAL A 67 -6.89 -39.65 33.48
C VAL A 67 -6.78 -38.56 34.54
N GLU A 68 -7.41 -38.81 35.70
CA GLU A 68 -7.06 -38.16 36.96
C GLU A 68 -5.69 -38.70 37.41
N GLY A 69 -4.72 -37.80 37.58
CA GLY A 69 -3.40 -38.11 38.10
C GLY A 69 -2.70 -36.85 38.58
N ALA A 70 -2.90 -36.52 39.86
CA ALA A 70 -2.17 -35.48 40.54
C ALA A 70 -0.67 -35.82 40.62
N ASP A 71 0.19 -34.93 40.15
CA ASP A 71 1.51 -34.76 40.77
C ASP A 71 2.02 -33.33 40.59
N SER A 72 2.47 -32.73 41.68
CA SER A 72 3.06 -31.40 41.72
C SER A 72 4.55 -31.53 41.42
N THR A 73 5.01 -31.12 40.24
CA THR A 73 6.44 -30.94 39.99
C THR A 73 6.71 -29.65 39.22
N ASP A 74 7.53 -28.83 39.87
CA ASP A 74 8.25 -27.64 39.43
C ASP A 74 8.71 -27.73 37.97
N ALA A 75 8.18 -26.85 37.10
CA ALA A 75 8.52 -26.79 35.68
C ALA A 75 9.30 -25.52 35.38
N ALA A 76 10.63 -25.69 35.31
CA ALA A 76 11.53 -24.70 34.73
C ALA A 76 11.08 -24.38 33.29
N ALA A 77 10.80 -23.11 33.04
CA ALA A 77 10.43 -22.56 31.75
C ALA A 77 11.50 -22.91 30.70
N THR A 78 11.21 -23.90 29.88
CA THR A 78 12.00 -24.22 28.69
C THR A 78 11.36 -23.43 27.55
N THR A 79 11.85 -22.22 27.32
CA THR A 79 11.53 -21.42 26.13
C THR A 79 12.09 -22.17 24.91
N SER A 80 11.28 -23.04 24.33
CA SER A 80 11.57 -23.58 23.00
C SER A 80 11.57 -22.42 22.02
N PRO A 81 12.64 -22.16 21.26
CA PRO A 81 12.63 -21.12 20.25
C PRO A 81 11.53 -21.46 19.24
N ALA A 82 10.60 -20.54 19.03
CA ALA A 82 9.66 -20.63 17.92
C ALA A 82 10.50 -20.78 16.64
N VAL A 83 10.31 -21.90 15.95
CA VAL A 83 10.92 -22.10 14.64
C VAL A 83 10.27 -21.07 13.73
N PRO A 84 11.02 -20.16 13.08
CA PRO A 84 10.42 -19.20 12.17
C PRO A 84 9.73 -20.00 11.07
N THR A 85 8.40 -19.87 11.01
CA THR A 85 7.61 -20.37 9.88
C THR A 85 8.15 -19.64 8.65
N MET A 86 8.87 -20.36 7.78
CA MET A 86 9.41 -19.80 6.55
C MET A 86 8.23 -19.30 5.71
N ALA A 87 7.94 -18.00 5.78
CA ALA A 87 6.90 -17.40 4.99
C ALA A 87 7.20 -17.65 3.51
N GLY A 88 6.17 -17.97 2.71
CA GLY A 88 6.31 -18.12 1.27
C GLY A 88 6.93 -16.87 0.63
N LEU A 89 7.55 -16.99 -0.54
CA LEU A 89 8.03 -15.81 -1.26
C LEU A 89 6.84 -14.90 -1.61
N GLY A 90 6.98 -13.60 -1.36
CA GLY A 90 5.97 -12.60 -1.68
C GLY A 90 4.81 -12.51 -0.67
N VAL A 91 4.91 -13.17 0.48
CA VAL A 91 3.89 -13.08 1.54
C VAL A 91 4.34 -12.16 2.67
N ILE A 92 3.37 -11.61 3.39
CA ILE A 92 3.60 -10.77 4.57
C ILE A 92 2.76 -11.33 5.71
N MET A 93 3.41 -11.92 6.70
CA MET A 93 2.76 -12.64 7.79
C MET A 93 2.67 -11.79 9.05
N VAL A 94 1.53 -11.89 9.72
CA VAL A 94 1.34 -11.47 11.11
C VAL A 94 0.84 -12.70 11.88
N GLY A 95 1.74 -13.31 12.65
CA GLY A 95 1.51 -14.67 13.16
C GLY A 95 1.29 -15.66 12.00
N ASP A 96 0.11 -16.29 11.95
CA ASP A 96 -0.28 -17.23 10.89
C ASP A 96 -1.16 -16.57 9.79
N LEU A 97 -1.35 -15.26 9.84
CA LEU A 97 -2.23 -14.51 8.93
C LEU A 97 -1.42 -13.78 7.85
N ASP A 98 -1.78 -13.98 6.57
CA ASP A 98 -1.21 -13.20 5.46
C ASP A 98 -2.00 -11.90 5.25
N VAL A 99 -1.36 -10.76 5.50
CA VAL A 99 -2.00 -9.42 5.45
C VAL A 99 -2.38 -9.00 4.03
N LEU A 100 -1.84 -9.66 3.01
CA LEU A 100 -2.17 -9.40 1.61
C LEU A 100 -3.42 -10.16 1.16
N THR A 101 -3.98 -11.02 2.01
CA THR A 101 -5.24 -11.71 1.74
C THR A 101 -6.38 -10.69 1.62
N PRO A 102 -7.18 -10.72 0.55
CA PRO A 102 -8.27 -9.75 0.37
C PRO A 102 -9.32 -9.88 1.48
N ASN A 103 -9.83 -8.73 1.94
CA ASN A 103 -10.85 -8.63 2.99
C ASN A 103 -10.45 -9.23 4.35
N VAL A 104 -9.15 -9.27 4.64
CA VAL A 104 -8.65 -9.67 5.95
C VAL A 104 -8.90 -8.56 6.98
N ASP A 105 -9.45 -8.92 8.14
CA ASP A 105 -9.59 -8.00 9.27
C ASP A 105 -8.29 -8.01 10.09
N LEU A 106 -7.58 -6.90 10.07
CA LEU A 106 -6.30 -6.71 10.76
C LEU A 106 -6.44 -6.01 12.11
N THR A 107 -7.66 -5.60 12.49
CA THR A 107 -7.88 -4.76 13.68
C THR A 107 -7.46 -5.43 14.99
N THR A 108 -7.55 -6.75 15.06
CA THR A 108 -7.12 -7.54 16.24
C THR A 108 -5.63 -7.83 16.27
N SER A 109 -4.92 -7.58 15.16
CA SER A 109 -3.50 -7.86 14.98
C SER A 109 -2.62 -6.61 15.08
N VAL A 110 -3.21 -5.45 15.39
CA VAL A 110 -2.44 -4.22 15.65
C VAL A 110 -1.49 -4.45 16.84
N GLY A 111 -0.23 -4.07 16.66
CA GLY A 111 0.86 -4.28 17.62
C GLY A 111 1.56 -5.63 17.50
N GLU A 112 1.07 -6.54 16.66
CA GLU A 112 1.71 -7.84 16.42
C GLU A 112 2.92 -7.70 15.49
N PRO A 113 3.94 -8.57 15.65
CA PRO A 113 5.10 -8.59 14.78
C PRO A 113 4.72 -9.00 13.36
N VAL A 114 5.31 -8.33 12.38
CA VAL A 114 5.17 -8.60 10.95
C VAL A 114 6.47 -9.17 10.42
N GLU A 115 6.39 -10.22 9.60
CA GLU A 115 7.50 -10.77 8.84
C GLU A 115 7.15 -10.82 7.35
N ALA A 116 7.98 -10.20 6.51
CA ALA A 116 7.81 -10.17 5.06
C ALA A 116 9.04 -10.78 4.36
N ASN A 117 8.79 -11.65 3.39
CA ASN A 117 9.85 -12.36 2.69
C ASN A 117 9.78 -12.12 1.17
N THR A 118 10.75 -11.39 0.62
CA THR A 118 10.90 -11.13 -0.83
C THR A 118 9.63 -10.58 -1.48
N VAL A 119 9.09 -9.50 -0.91
CA VAL A 119 7.88 -8.83 -1.40
C VAL A 119 8.26 -7.71 -2.35
N GLN A 120 7.48 -7.53 -3.42
CA GLN A 120 7.74 -6.50 -4.42
C GLN A 120 7.19 -5.13 -3.98
N VAL A 121 7.98 -4.09 -4.19
CA VAL A 121 7.60 -2.70 -4.02
C VAL A 121 6.79 -2.25 -5.23
N GLN A 122 5.54 -1.84 -4.98
CA GLN A 122 4.59 -1.43 -6.00
C GLN A 122 4.62 0.07 -6.26
N ALA A 123 4.74 0.88 -5.21
CA ALA A 123 4.78 2.34 -5.32
C ALA A 123 5.55 2.95 -4.15
N VAL A 124 6.38 3.94 -4.43
CA VAL A 124 7.05 4.76 -3.39
C VAL A 124 6.28 6.07 -3.26
N VAL A 125 5.76 6.35 -2.06
CA VAL A 125 4.89 7.51 -1.81
C VAL A 125 5.56 8.60 -0.98
N ALA A 126 6.54 8.22 -0.17
CA ALA A 126 7.43 9.14 0.50
C ALA A 126 8.83 8.50 0.62
N ASP A 127 9.79 9.28 1.09
CA ASP A 127 11.18 8.83 1.27
C ASP A 127 11.26 7.56 2.13
N GLU A 128 10.49 7.52 3.21
CA GLU A 128 10.44 6.38 4.13
C GLU A 128 9.11 5.62 4.06
N ALA A 129 8.28 5.83 3.02
CA ALA A 129 6.99 5.15 2.90
C ALA A 129 6.72 4.64 1.49
N PHE A 130 6.36 3.37 1.39
CA PHE A 130 6.08 2.70 0.11
C PHE A 130 5.06 1.58 0.29
N PHE A 131 4.39 1.21 -0.80
CA PHE A 131 3.46 0.10 -0.87
C PHE A 131 4.17 -1.15 -1.38
N VAL A 132 3.90 -2.28 -0.73
CA VAL A 132 4.39 -3.60 -1.15
C VAL A 132 3.23 -4.56 -1.36
N GLY A 133 3.39 -5.52 -2.28
CA GLY A 133 2.41 -6.55 -2.56
C GLY A 133 2.65 -7.23 -3.90
N PRO A 134 1.87 -8.27 -4.27
CA PRO A 134 1.99 -8.95 -5.55
C PRO A 134 1.46 -8.12 -6.73
N GLU A 135 0.41 -7.32 -6.52
CA GLU A 135 -0.26 -6.55 -7.58
C GLU A 135 -0.94 -5.28 -7.03
N ALA A 136 -1.28 -4.36 -7.93
CA ALA A 136 -2.01 -3.15 -7.57
C ALA A 136 -3.40 -3.50 -6.98
N GLY A 137 -3.66 -3.05 -5.75
CA GLY A 137 -4.90 -3.34 -5.01
C GLY A 137 -4.77 -4.49 -3.99
N GLN A 138 -3.69 -5.26 -4.02
CA GLN A 138 -3.29 -6.18 -2.95
C GLN A 138 -1.98 -5.68 -2.37
N THR A 139 -2.03 -4.54 -1.69
CA THR A 139 -0.85 -3.90 -1.15
C THR A 139 -1.05 -3.46 0.28
N ILE A 140 0.01 -3.51 1.06
CA ILE A 140 0.08 -2.87 2.37
C ILE A 140 1.17 -1.79 2.34
N MET A 141 0.92 -0.69 3.04
CA MET A 141 1.94 0.34 3.22
C MET A 141 2.97 -0.12 4.25
N VAL A 142 4.22 0.13 3.93
CA VAL A 142 5.36 -0.07 4.81
C VAL A 142 6.00 1.29 5.04
N ARG A 143 6.28 1.59 6.31
CA ARG A 143 6.99 2.77 6.75
C ARG A 143 8.31 2.35 7.38
N LEU A 144 9.41 2.89 6.88
CA LEU A 144 10.71 2.78 7.55
C LEU A 144 10.74 3.77 8.73
N GLN A 145 11.53 3.46 9.75
CA GLN A 145 11.83 4.47 10.77
C GLN A 145 12.82 5.51 10.21
N PRO A 146 12.79 6.80 10.64
CA PRO A 146 11.76 7.50 11.43
C PRO A 146 11.40 8.93 10.96
N PHE A 147 10.10 9.21 10.85
CA PHE A 147 9.64 10.55 10.45
C PHE A 147 9.67 11.67 11.53
N ALA A 148 10.11 11.43 12.79
CA ALA A 148 10.27 12.53 13.76
C ALA A 148 11.29 12.27 14.91
N GLY A 149 12.48 12.86 14.77
CA GLY A 149 13.42 13.09 15.87
C GLY A 149 14.73 13.68 15.34
N SER A 150 15.04 14.93 15.66
CA SER A 150 16.18 15.72 15.11
C SER A 150 17.59 15.14 15.39
N ASP A 151 17.67 13.97 16.01
CA ASP A 151 18.89 13.35 16.49
C ASP A 151 19.16 11.95 15.87
N ASP A 152 18.24 11.39 15.07
CA ASP A 152 18.47 10.12 14.37
C ASP A 152 18.80 10.35 12.88
N PRO A 153 19.80 9.64 12.33
CA PRO A 153 20.14 9.75 10.92
C PRO A 153 19.02 9.17 10.04
N GLU A 154 18.71 9.84 8.93
CA GLU A 154 17.86 9.31 7.85
C GLU A 154 18.23 7.86 7.54
N SER A 155 17.24 7.01 7.30
CA SER A 155 17.48 5.63 6.91
C SER A 155 18.40 5.60 5.67
N PRO A 156 19.52 4.86 5.67
CA PRO A 156 20.41 4.76 4.49
C PRO A 156 19.81 3.91 3.36
N PHE A 157 18.52 3.58 3.47
CA PHE A 157 17.85 2.58 2.68
C PHE A 157 16.99 3.27 1.62
N GLU A 158 17.52 3.36 0.40
CA GLU A 158 16.78 3.84 -0.76
C GLU A 158 16.02 2.67 -1.38
N VAL A 159 14.71 2.82 -1.53
CA VAL A 159 13.82 1.80 -2.13
C VAL A 159 13.22 2.37 -3.40
N GLU A 160 13.27 1.61 -4.49
CA GLU A 160 12.67 1.97 -5.77
C GLU A 160 11.47 1.07 -6.12
N THR A 161 10.55 1.60 -6.94
CA THR A 161 9.45 0.78 -7.48
C THR A 161 10.01 -0.40 -8.29
N GLY A 162 9.51 -1.60 -7.99
CA GLY A 162 9.93 -2.84 -8.62
C GLY A 162 10.95 -3.64 -7.81
N ASP A 163 11.57 -3.03 -6.79
CA ASP A 163 12.50 -3.70 -5.88
C ASP A 163 11.82 -4.85 -5.13
N ARG A 164 12.62 -5.83 -4.73
CA ARG A 164 12.20 -6.89 -3.84
C ARG A 164 12.83 -6.68 -2.48
N VAL A 165 12.01 -6.66 -1.44
CA VAL A 165 12.45 -6.40 -0.08
C VAL A 165 12.01 -7.51 0.85
N SER A 166 12.81 -7.77 1.88
CA SER A 166 12.40 -8.55 3.04
C SER A 166 12.54 -7.66 4.26
N PHE A 167 11.55 -7.66 5.14
CA PHE A 167 11.53 -6.77 6.29
C PHE A 167 10.84 -7.42 7.49
N THR A 168 11.14 -6.88 8.66
CA THR A 168 10.42 -7.19 9.90
C THR A 168 9.94 -5.89 10.52
N GLY A 169 8.86 -5.96 11.30
CA GLY A 169 8.28 -4.77 11.91
C GLY A 169 7.10 -5.08 12.82
N THR A 170 6.27 -4.08 13.02
CA THR A 170 5.01 -4.21 13.76
C THR A 170 3.86 -3.68 12.93
N LEU A 171 2.72 -4.35 13.00
CA LEU A 171 1.49 -3.86 12.39
C LEU A 171 0.94 -2.69 13.23
N GLN A 172 0.57 -1.60 12.58
CA GLN A 172 0.07 -0.39 13.20
C GLN A 172 -1.19 0.08 12.48
N GLN A 173 -1.99 0.89 13.15
CA GLN A 173 -3.16 1.53 12.57
C GLN A 173 -2.82 2.97 12.16
N ILE A 174 -3.34 3.38 11.01
CA ILE A 174 -3.26 4.75 10.53
C ILE A 174 -4.18 5.63 11.36
N ASP A 175 -3.63 6.69 11.95
CA ASP A 175 -4.37 7.73 12.64
C ASP A 175 -4.28 9.09 11.90
N GLU A 176 -4.96 10.11 12.42
CA GLU A 176 -4.99 11.44 11.82
C GLU A 176 -3.61 12.11 11.83
N GLU A 177 -2.78 11.85 12.84
CA GLU A 177 -1.43 12.42 12.96
C GLU A 177 -0.53 11.84 11.87
N PHE A 178 -0.58 10.53 11.67
CA PHE A 178 0.11 9.82 10.62
C PHE A 178 -0.27 10.34 9.23
N LEU A 179 -1.57 10.54 8.98
CA LEU A 179 -2.03 11.09 7.71
C LEU A 179 -1.55 12.53 7.51
N ALA A 180 -1.50 13.34 8.56
CA ALA A 180 -0.98 14.71 8.49
C ALA A 180 0.52 14.74 8.15
N ASP A 181 1.30 13.79 8.69
CA ASP A 181 2.72 13.64 8.35
C ASP A 181 2.91 13.22 6.88
N LEU A 182 2.08 12.30 6.39
CA LEU A 182 2.13 11.85 4.99
C LEU A 182 1.65 12.91 3.98
N GLN A 183 0.66 13.73 4.34
CA GLN A 183 0.03 14.75 3.47
C GLN A 183 0.98 15.86 2.96
N LEU A 184 2.26 15.82 3.34
CA LEU A 184 3.32 16.57 2.67
C LEU A 184 3.67 15.99 1.27
N TYR A 185 3.22 14.77 0.93
CA TYR A 185 3.55 14.04 -0.30
C TYR A 185 2.31 13.36 -0.94
N ASP A 186 2.32 13.20 -2.26
CA ASP A 186 1.16 13.13 -3.19
C ASP A 186 0.13 11.96 -2.98
N PRO A 187 -1.20 12.22 -2.99
CA PRO A 187 -2.30 11.32 -2.61
C PRO A 187 -2.75 10.24 -3.63
N ALA A 188 -1.85 9.62 -4.39
CA ALA A 188 -2.26 8.67 -5.43
C ALA A 188 -2.93 7.36 -4.91
N GLN A 189 -2.96 7.12 -3.59
CA GLN A 189 -3.71 6.06 -2.93
C GLN A 189 -4.37 6.66 -1.68
N GLN A 190 -5.71 6.63 -1.58
CA GLN A 190 -6.45 7.19 -0.45
C GLN A 190 -6.29 6.28 0.77
N LEU A 191 -5.28 6.57 1.59
CA LEU A 191 -5.18 6.02 2.94
C LEU A 191 -6.21 6.72 3.82
N GLU A 192 -6.97 5.94 4.58
CA GLU A 192 -7.95 6.44 5.53
C GLU A 192 -7.52 6.14 6.97
N ALA A 193 -7.98 6.98 7.91
CA ALA A 193 -7.79 6.67 9.32
C ALA A 193 -8.54 5.38 9.64
N GLY A 194 -7.84 4.43 10.27
CA GLY A 194 -8.34 3.09 10.53
C GLY A 194 -7.70 2.00 9.68
N ASP A 195 -7.10 2.34 8.54
CA ASP A 195 -6.31 1.41 7.73
C ASP A 195 -5.08 0.90 8.49
N SER A 196 -4.50 -0.21 8.04
CA SER A 196 -3.31 -0.80 8.66
C SER A 196 -2.05 -0.56 7.82
N TYR A 197 -0.93 -0.36 8.49
CA TYR A 197 0.39 -0.26 7.87
C TYR A 197 1.43 -1.03 8.69
N VAL A 198 2.58 -1.32 8.08
CA VAL A 198 3.70 -1.93 8.78
C VAL A 198 4.74 -0.87 9.12
N GLN A 199 5.03 -0.71 10.40
CA GLN A 199 6.22 0.03 10.84
C GLN A 199 7.42 -0.93 10.81
N ALA A 200 8.22 -0.87 9.75
CA ALA A 200 9.41 -1.69 9.61
C ALA A 200 10.49 -1.24 10.60
N THR A 201 11.14 -2.23 11.22
CA THR A 201 12.29 -2.05 12.12
C THR A 201 13.58 -2.49 11.43
N ASP A 202 13.50 -3.47 10.52
CA ASP A 202 14.64 -3.96 9.75
C ASP A 202 14.20 -4.24 8.31
N ILE A 203 15.05 -3.92 7.34
CA ILE A 203 14.76 -4.12 5.92
C ILE A 203 16.03 -4.50 5.15
N THR A 204 15.87 -5.40 4.18
CA THR A 204 16.93 -5.86 3.29
C THR A 204 16.42 -5.96 1.85
N LEU A 205 17.28 -5.64 0.88
CA LEU A 205 16.99 -5.83 -0.55
C LEU A 205 17.29 -7.28 -0.91
N ALA A 206 16.28 -7.97 -1.45
CA ALA A 206 16.44 -9.29 -2.02
C ALA A 206 17.00 -9.16 -3.44
N GLN A 207 18.17 -9.76 -3.68
CA GLN A 207 18.82 -9.81 -5.00
C GLN A 207 18.15 -10.80 -5.96
#